data_AF-A0A4Z2BK76-F1
#
_entry.id   AF-A0A4Z2BK76-F1
#
_cell.length_a   1.000
_cell.length_b   1.000
_cell.length_c   1.000
_cell.angle_alpha   90.00
_cell.angle_beta   90.00
_cell.angle_gamma   90.00
#
_symmetry.space_group_name_H-M   'P 1'
#
loop_
_entity.id
_entity.type
_entity.pdbx_description
1 polymer ?
#
loop_
_entity_poly.entity_id
_entity_poly.type
_entity_poly.pdbx_seq_one_letter_code
_entity_poly.pdbx_strand_id
1 'polypeptide(L)'
;MGISTLHQLQASGETLNQAQQAGLEHYEDLNQPVAKAEADAIGDVVQKVVLSVLPGALITLIGGFRRGKPTGHDVDFLITHPEEGREVGLLPKVASLLKSQGFILYQKTTRNSYLESDDGPARLSSNMDRFERCFSIFKLEMNPGTTRSGTPRSSSRTESQSDDHSPQTPGGVHENGLESRRRSWRAVRVDLVVSPISQFAFALLGWTGSKLFEREMRRWAGHEKAMSLSSHALYDTKQRRYLRAASEEEIFAHLGLEYIPPSERNA
;
A
#
# COMPACT_ATOMS: atom_id res chain seq x y z
N MET A 1 -15.33 -28.20 5.69
CA MET A 1 -14.40 -28.02 6.82
C MET A 1 -14.97 -26.91 7.68
N GLY A 2 -15.66 -27.23 8.77
CA GLY A 2 -16.42 -26.26 9.60
C GLY A 2 -15.56 -25.28 10.42
N ILE A 3 -14.51 -24.72 9.81
CA ILE A 3 -13.64 -23.70 10.39
C ILE A 3 -14.35 -22.35 10.27
N SER A 4 -14.62 -21.70 11.39
CA SER A 4 -15.29 -20.40 11.48
C SER A 4 -14.45 -19.32 12.16
N THR A 5 -13.28 -19.66 12.72
CA THR A 5 -12.39 -18.70 13.39
C THR A 5 -10.92 -18.87 12.99
N LEU A 6 -10.11 -17.82 13.15
CA LEU A 6 -8.66 -17.88 12.87
C LEU A 6 -7.92 -18.81 13.83
N HIS A 7 -8.33 -18.86 15.10
CA HIS A 7 -7.77 -19.80 16.07
C HIS A 7 -8.01 -21.26 15.64
N GLN A 8 -9.21 -21.56 15.12
CA GLN A 8 -9.48 -22.89 14.56
C GLN A 8 -8.60 -23.19 13.34
N LEU A 9 -8.36 -22.20 12.48
CA LEU A 9 -7.45 -22.36 11.34
C LEU A 9 -5.99 -22.58 11.78
N GLN A 10 -5.53 -21.88 12.82
CA GLN A 10 -4.19 -22.08 13.38
C GLN A 10 -4.05 -23.48 14.00
N ALA A 11 -5.09 -23.96 14.68
CA ALA A 11 -5.09 -25.25 15.36
C ALA A 11 -5.42 -26.44 14.43
N SER A 12 -5.97 -26.21 13.23
CA SER A 12 -6.46 -27.29 12.37
C SER A 12 -5.35 -28.11 11.71
N GLY A 13 -4.10 -27.64 11.73
CA GLY A 13 -2.98 -28.30 11.06
C GLY A 13 -3.07 -28.26 9.53
N GLU A 14 -3.94 -27.39 8.98
CA GLU A 14 -4.10 -27.21 7.53
C GLU A 14 -2.81 -26.70 6.89
N THR A 15 -2.52 -27.21 5.68
CA THR A 15 -1.33 -26.78 4.94
C THR A 15 -1.58 -25.43 4.26
N LEU A 16 -1.21 -24.36 4.97
CA LEU A 16 -1.27 -22.99 4.45
C LEU A 16 -0.05 -22.68 3.57
N ASN A 17 -0.25 -21.91 2.50
CA ASN A 17 0.88 -21.37 1.74
C ASN A 17 1.62 -20.26 2.51
N GLN A 18 2.83 -19.90 2.10
CA GLN A 18 3.66 -18.91 2.82
C GLN A 18 2.96 -17.55 3.02
N ALA A 19 2.16 -17.10 2.04
CA ALA A 19 1.43 -15.83 2.15
C ALA A 19 0.32 -15.91 3.21
N GLN A 20 -0.40 -17.04 3.25
CA GLN A 20 -1.43 -17.30 4.26
C GLN A 20 -0.83 -17.44 5.65
N GLN A 21 0.31 -18.12 5.77
CA GLN A 21 1.04 -18.25 7.04
C GLN A 21 1.47 -16.87 7.57
N ALA A 22 2.12 -16.04 6.74
CA ALA A 22 2.56 -14.72 7.13
C ALA A 22 1.38 -13.78 7.46
N GLY A 23 0.28 -13.87 6.70
CA GLY A 23 -0.94 -13.12 6.98
C GLY A 23 -1.60 -13.52 8.30
N LEU A 24 -1.55 -14.80 8.66
CA LEU A 24 -2.07 -15.32 9.93
C LEU A 24 -1.16 -14.96 11.11
N GLU A 25 0.16 -15.00 10.92
CA GLU A 25 1.15 -14.62 11.94
C GLU A 25 1.06 -13.14 12.32
N HIS A 26 0.78 -12.27 11.35
CA HIS A 26 0.75 -10.82 11.53
C HIS A 26 -0.66 -10.23 11.52
N TYR A 27 -1.70 -11.06 11.64
CA TYR A 27 -3.10 -10.67 11.46
C TYR A 27 -3.51 -9.45 12.28
N GLU A 28 -3.20 -9.42 13.58
CA GLU A 28 -3.59 -8.33 14.49
C GLU A 28 -3.03 -6.97 14.06
N ASP A 29 -1.80 -6.93 13.55
CA ASP A 29 -1.20 -5.70 13.06
C ASP A 29 -1.76 -5.33 11.69
N LEU A 30 -1.93 -6.30 10.79
CA LEU A 30 -2.41 -6.06 9.42
C LEU A 30 -3.88 -5.58 9.37
N ASN A 31 -4.68 -5.85 10.41
CA ASN A 31 -6.04 -5.31 10.52
C ASN A 31 -6.11 -3.90 11.12
N GLN A 32 -5.01 -3.38 11.67
CA GLN A 32 -4.97 -2.01 12.16
C GLN A 32 -4.70 -1.04 10.99
N PRO A 33 -5.50 0.04 10.86
CA PRO A 33 -5.27 1.05 9.83
C PRO A 33 -3.86 1.64 9.91
N VAL A 34 -3.22 1.81 8.77
CA VAL A 34 -1.95 2.50 8.63
C VAL A 34 -2.23 4.00 8.59
N ALA A 35 -1.61 4.78 9.46
CA ALA A 35 -1.70 6.24 9.44
C ALA A 35 -0.76 6.85 8.38
N LYS A 36 -1.09 8.05 7.89
CA LYS A 36 -0.24 8.78 6.94
C LYS A 36 1.20 8.95 7.42
N ALA A 37 1.41 9.24 8.71
CA ALA A 37 2.74 9.36 9.30
C ALA A 37 3.54 8.04 9.25
N GLU A 38 2.87 6.89 9.41
CA GLU A 38 3.52 5.57 9.26
C GLU A 38 3.89 5.31 7.80
N ALA A 39 3.00 5.65 6.86
CA ALA A 39 3.27 5.56 5.43
C ALA A 39 4.46 6.44 5.00
N ASP A 40 4.57 7.65 5.55
CA ASP A 40 5.68 8.57 5.28
C ASP A 40 7.00 8.01 5.86
N ALA A 41 6.99 7.48 7.09
CA ALA A 41 8.17 6.86 7.69
C ALA A 41 8.67 5.62 6.90
N ILE A 42 7.74 4.81 6.39
CA ILE A 42 8.08 3.71 5.47
C ILE A 42 8.65 4.28 4.16
N GLY A 43 8.06 5.36 3.64
CA GLY A 43 8.51 6.07 2.46
C GLY A 43 9.96 6.52 2.55
N ASP A 44 10.38 7.09 3.68
CA ASP A 44 11.76 7.52 3.92
C ASP A 44 12.75 6.35 3.84
N VAL A 45 12.39 5.21 4.44
CA VAL A 45 13.22 3.98 4.41
C VAL A 45 13.31 3.44 2.99
N VAL A 46 12.17 3.30 2.30
CA VAL A 46 12.10 2.79 0.92
C VAL A 46 12.89 3.71 -0.01
N GLN A 47 12.72 5.03 0.09
CA GLN A 47 13.43 6.01 -0.73
C GLN A 47 14.95 5.90 -0.53
N LYS A 48 15.41 5.84 0.72
CA LYS A 48 16.84 5.69 1.02
C LYS A 48 17.42 4.43 0.38
N VAL A 49 16.74 3.29 0.50
CA VAL A 49 17.19 2.03 -0.10
C VAL A 49 17.16 2.10 -1.62
N VAL A 50 16.06 2.55 -2.23
CA VAL A 50 15.92 2.66 -3.68
C VAL A 50 17.03 3.54 -4.26
N LEU A 51 17.27 4.73 -3.70
CA LEU A 51 18.29 5.66 -4.19
C LEU A 51 19.72 5.13 -4.00
N SER A 52 19.97 4.28 -2.99
CA SER A 52 21.27 3.61 -2.84
C SER A 52 21.52 2.54 -3.90
N VAL A 53 20.47 1.90 -4.43
CA VAL A 53 20.56 0.86 -5.45
C VAL A 53 20.56 1.48 -6.86
N LEU A 54 19.71 2.48 -7.08
CA LEU A 54 19.54 3.18 -8.35
C LEU A 54 19.43 4.69 -8.11
N PRO A 55 20.56 5.41 -8.10
CA PRO A 55 20.56 6.87 -8.05
C PRO A 55 19.76 7.47 -9.20
N GLY A 56 18.97 8.50 -8.93
CA GLY A 56 18.11 9.16 -9.91
C GLY A 56 16.71 8.53 -10.06
N ALA A 57 16.42 7.41 -9.40
CA ALA A 57 15.09 6.84 -9.37
C ALA A 57 14.08 7.80 -8.71
N LEU A 58 12.85 7.79 -9.23
CA LEU A 58 11.71 8.54 -8.70
C LEU A 58 10.80 7.58 -7.95
N ILE A 59 10.35 7.97 -6.76
CA ILE A 59 9.47 7.19 -5.90
C ILE A 59 8.24 8.04 -5.59
N THR A 60 7.06 7.51 -5.85
CA THR A 60 5.78 8.19 -5.60
C THR A 60 4.93 7.33 -4.69
N LEU A 61 4.44 7.91 -3.59
CA LEU A 61 3.38 7.31 -2.79
C LEU A 61 2.08 7.34 -3.61
N ILE A 62 1.47 6.18 -3.84
CA ILE A 62 0.25 6.02 -4.67
C ILE A 62 -0.93 5.58 -3.78
N GLY A 63 -1.95 4.95 -4.38
CA GLY A 63 -3.05 4.34 -3.64
C GLY A 63 -3.89 5.34 -2.85
N GLY A 64 -4.46 4.88 -1.74
CA GLY A 64 -5.36 5.66 -0.90
C GLY A 64 -4.71 6.94 -0.34
N PHE A 65 -3.43 6.89 0.01
CA PHE A 65 -2.72 8.04 0.56
C PHE A 65 -2.51 9.14 -0.49
N ARG A 66 -2.24 8.80 -1.77
CA ARG A 66 -2.18 9.79 -2.85
C ARG A 66 -3.53 10.48 -3.08
N ARG A 67 -4.64 9.77 -2.83
CA ARG A 67 -5.99 10.33 -2.87
C ARG A 67 -6.38 11.12 -1.61
N GLY A 68 -5.43 11.39 -0.72
CA GLY A 68 -5.63 12.21 0.48
C GLY A 68 -6.26 11.48 1.67
N LYS A 69 -6.34 10.14 1.66
CA LYS A 69 -6.86 9.42 2.83
C LYS A 69 -5.87 9.56 4.01
N PRO A 70 -6.34 9.90 5.23
CA PRO A 70 -5.47 9.99 6.40
C PRO A 70 -5.02 8.61 6.89
N THR A 71 -5.77 7.56 6.52
CA THR A 71 -5.49 6.16 6.85
C THR A 71 -5.72 5.22 5.67
N GLY A 72 -4.98 4.11 5.64
CA GLY A 72 -5.03 3.07 4.61
C GLY A 72 -4.94 1.65 5.20
N HIS A 73 -5.14 0.63 4.37
CA HIS A 73 -4.91 -0.78 4.75
C HIS A 73 -3.47 -1.22 4.50
N ASP A 74 -2.80 -0.56 3.56
CA ASP A 74 -1.47 -0.83 3.04
C ASP A 74 -0.83 0.48 2.56
N VAL A 75 0.45 0.42 2.25
CA VAL A 75 1.22 1.51 1.67
C VAL A 75 1.75 1.10 0.31
N ASP A 76 1.37 1.83 -0.73
CA ASP A 76 1.75 1.54 -2.10
C ASP A 76 2.79 2.55 -2.60
N PHE A 77 3.86 2.08 -3.26
CA PHE A 77 4.84 2.94 -3.91
C PHE A 77 5.04 2.57 -5.38
N LEU A 78 5.04 3.59 -6.24
CA LEU A 78 5.40 3.47 -7.65
C LEU A 78 6.80 4.04 -7.84
N ILE A 79 7.66 3.26 -8.46
CA ILE A 79 9.06 3.56 -8.70
C ILE A 79 9.31 3.57 -10.21
N THR A 80 10.08 4.54 -10.67
CA THR A 80 10.55 4.62 -12.06
C THR A 80 11.94 5.26 -12.12
N HIS A 81 12.50 5.37 -13.32
CA HIS A 81 13.74 6.10 -13.56
C HIS A 81 13.58 6.99 -14.81
N PRO A 82 14.05 8.25 -14.81
CA PRO A 82 13.86 9.18 -15.94
C PRO A 82 14.43 8.67 -17.28
N GLU A 83 15.47 7.85 -17.23
CA GLU A 83 16.01 7.13 -18.39
C GLU A 83 15.39 5.73 -18.48
N GLU A 84 14.70 5.46 -19.58
CA GLU A 84 14.02 4.18 -19.86
C GLU A 84 14.97 2.98 -19.75
N GLY A 85 14.50 1.92 -19.09
CA GLY A 85 15.21 0.65 -18.98
C GLY A 85 16.20 0.57 -17.80
N ARG A 86 16.52 1.70 -17.16
CA ARG A 86 17.38 1.74 -15.96
C ARG A 86 16.72 1.10 -14.75
N GLU A 87 15.40 1.09 -14.70
CA GLU A 87 14.58 0.49 -13.65
C GLU A 87 14.50 -1.04 -13.72
N VAL A 88 14.92 -1.66 -14.83
CA VAL A 88 14.78 -3.09 -15.07
C VAL A 88 15.55 -3.91 -14.02
N GLY A 89 14.84 -4.77 -13.29
CA GLY A 89 15.42 -5.66 -12.28
C GLY A 89 15.78 -4.95 -10.98
N LEU A 90 15.16 -3.79 -10.71
CA LEU A 90 15.38 -3.02 -9.50
C LEU A 90 14.81 -3.70 -8.26
N LEU A 91 13.57 -4.23 -8.31
CA LEU A 91 12.89 -4.70 -7.11
C LEU A 91 13.58 -5.87 -6.39
N PRO A 92 14.16 -6.89 -7.06
CA PRO A 92 14.90 -7.95 -6.38
C PRO A 92 16.05 -7.41 -5.52
N LYS A 93 16.76 -6.39 -6.00
CA LYS A 93 17.89 -5.75 -5.29
C LYS A 93 17.38 -4.96 -4.08
N VAL A 94 16.35 -4.14 -4.28
CA VAL A 94 15.72 -3.34 -3.21
C VAL A 94 15.13 -4.23 -2.13
N ALA A 95 14.34 -5.25 -2.50
CA ALA A 95 13.73 -6.18 -1.58
C ALA A 95 14.79 -6.96 -0.78
N SER A 96 15.86 -7.43 -1.43
CA SER A 96 16.96 -8.11 -0.75
C SER A 96 17.66 -7.19 0.27
N LEU A 97 17.86 -5.91 -0.07
CA LEU A 97 18.52 -4.96 0.82
C LEU A 97 17.63 -4.61 2.02
N LEU A 98 16.33 -4.34 1.80
CA LEU A 98 15.34 -4.15 2.87
C LEU A 98 15.29 -5.35 3.81
N LYS A 99 15.28 -6.57 3.25
CA LYS A 99 15.31 -7.80 4.03
C LYS A 99 16.59 -7.94 4.85
N SER A 100 17.75 -7.67 4.26
CA SER A 100 19.04 -7.73 4.97
C SER A 100 19.14 -6.71 6.12
N GLN A 101 18.42 -5.60 6.03
CA GLN A 101 18.34 -4.57 7.07
C GLN A 101 17.24 -4.86 8.12
N GLY A 102 16.52 -5.98 8.00
CA GLY A 102 15.51 -6.40 8.98
C GLY A 102 14.13 -5.75 8.81
N PHE A 103 13.88 -5.08 7.68
CA PHE A 103 12.60 -4.42 7.41
C PHE A 103 11.54 -5.34 6.81
N ILE A 104 11.89 -6.53 6.30
CA ILE A 104 10.95 -7.41 5.60
C ILE A 104 10.67 -8.66 6.42
N LEU A 105 9.40 -8.87 6.77
CA LEU A 105 8.88 -10.08 7.43
C LEU A 105 8.42 -11.11 6.39
N TYR A 106 7.83 -10.65 5.31
CA TYR A 106 7.40 -11.46 4.18
C TYR A 106 7.56 -10.68 2.87
N GLN A 107 7.88 -11.37 1.78
CA GLN A 107 7.88 -10.77 0.44
C GLN A 107 7.51 -11.78 -0.64
N LYS A 108 6.88 -11.28 -1.70
CA LYS A 108 6.68 -12.00 -2.96
C LYS A 108 6.95 -11.04 -4.12
N THR A 109 8.00 -11.32 -4.87
CA THR A 109 8.39 -10.53 -6.05
C THR A 109 7.88 -11.18 -7.33
N THR A 110 7.34 -10.36 -8.23
CA THR A 110 6.97 -10.77 -9.60
C THR A 110 7.73 -9.91 -10.61
N ARG A 111 8.28 -10.53 -11.65
CA ARG A 111 8.97 -9.81 -12.74
C ARG A 111 7.98 -9.09 -13.64
N ASN A 112 8.43 -8.02 -14.28
CA ASN A 112 7.67 -7.42 -15.37
C ASN A 112 7.50 -8.46 -16.49
N SER A 113 6.28 -8.59 -16.99
CA SER A 113 5.93 -9.48 -18.11
C SER A 113 5.11 -8.78 -19.19
N TYR A 114 4.88 -7.47 -19.06
CA TYR A 114 4.16 -6.71 -20.06
C TYR A 114 5.03 -6.50 -21.29
N LEU A 115 4.44 -6.77 -22.46
CA LEU A 115 4.98 -6.41 -23.76
C LEU A 115 3.82 -5.82 -24.57
N GLU A 116 4.06 -4.69 -25.21
CA GLU A 116 3.13 -4.17 -26.21
C GLU A 116 3.15 -5.08 -27.44
N SER A 117 1.98 -5.27 -28.05
CA SER A 117 1.80 -6.12 -29.23
C SER A 117 1.33 -5.24 -30.38
N ASP A 118 1.85 -5.49 -31.58
CA ASP A 118 1.44 -4.75 -32.79
C ASP A 118 -0.05 -4.95 -33.12
N ASP A 119 -0.61 -6.09 -32.72
CA ASP A 119 -2.05 -6.37 -32.86
C ASP A 119 -2.92 -5.67 -31.80
N GLY A 120 -2.31 -4.87 -30.92
CA GLY A 120 -2.94 -4.21 -29.79
C GLY A 120 -2.96 -5.06 -28.51
N PRO A 121 -3.49 -4.51 -27.40
CA PRO A 121 -3.49 -5.20 -26.13
C PRO A 121 -4.37 -6.45 -26.19
N ALA A 122 -3.84 -7.58 -25.71
CA ALA A 122 -4.64 -8.78 -25.52
C ALA A 122 -5.87 -8.47 -24.64
N ARG A 123 -7.03 -9.07 -24.96
CA ARG A 123 -8.23 -8.95 -24.12
C ARG A 123 -7.88 -9.43 -22.70
N LEU A 124 -7.83 -8.50 -21.76
CA LEU A 124 -7.42 -8.77 -20.38
C LEU A 124 -8.50 -9.61 -19.68
N SER A 125 -8.12 -10.81 -19.24
CA SER A 125 -8.90 -11.65 -18.32
C SER A 125 -8.55 -11.42 -16.85
N SER A 126 -7.58 -10.54 -16.55
CA SER A 126 -7.03 -10.32 -15.21
C SER A 126 -7.12 -8.86 -14.79
N ASN A 127 -7.49 -8.64 -13.52
CA ASN A 127 -7.58 -7.33 -12.87
C ASN A 127 -6.22 -6.72 -12.51
N MET A 128 -5.14 -7.50 -12.49
CA MET A 128 -3.82 -6.99 -12.10
C MET A 128 -2.96 -6.65 -13.31
N ASP A 129 -2.16 -5.60 -13.18
CA ASP A 129 -1.13 -5.23 -14.16
C ASP A 129 -0.01 -6.30 -14.21
N ARG A 130 0.99 -6.06 -15.04
CA ARG A 130 2.08 -6.98 -15.34
C ARG A 130 3.44 -6.35 -15.07
N PHE A 131 3.49 -5.25 -14.32
CA PHE A 131 4.73 -4.61 -13.89
C PHE A 131 5.57 -5.49 -12.97
N GLU A 132 6.83 -5.11 -12.79
CA GLU A 132 7.65 -5.68 -11.71
C GLU A 132 7.07 -5.22 -10.38
N ARG A 133 6.81 -6.16 -9.46
CA ARG A 133 6.17 -5.86 -8.16
C ARG A 133 6.76 -6.65 -7.01
N CYS A 134 6.64 -6.10 -5.81
CA CYS A 134 6.98 -6.78 -4.57
C CYS A 134 5.86 -6.54 -3.55
N PHE A 135 5.07 -7.56 -3.27
CA PHE A 135 4.10 -7.55 -2.18
C PHE A 135 4.81 -7.97 -0.90
N SER A 136 4.77 -7.14 0.14
CA SER A 136 5.54 -7.39 1.34
C SER A 136 4.79 -7.08 2.63
N ILE A 137 5.27 -7.68 3.72
CA ILE A 137 4.95 -7.28 5.08
C ILE A 137 6.22 -6.65 5.65
N PHE A 138 6.11 -5.37 5.98
CA PHE A 138 7.17 -4.51 6.47
C PHE A 138 7.17 -4.47 8.00
N LYS A 139 8.34 -4.53 8.61
CA LYS A 139 8.55 -4.35 10.05
C LYS A 139 8.78 -2.86 10.33
N LEU A 140 7.75 -2.17 10.81
CA LEU A 140 7.84 -0.75 11.16
C LEU A 140 8.12 -0.60 12.65
N GLU A 141 9.28 -0.04 13.01
CA GLU A 141 9.58 0.31 14.40
C GLU A 141 8.70 1.50 14.84
N MET A 142 8.05 1.33 15.99
CA MET A 142 7.26 2.35 16.66
C MET A 142 8.15 3.12 17.63
N ASN A 143 8.14 4.45 17.53
CA ASN A 143 8.67 5.28 18.61
C ASN A 143 7.72 5.21 19.81
N PRO A 144 8.21 4.91 21.03
CA PRO A 144 7.38 4.82 22.25
C PRO A 144 6.63 6.11 22.64
N GLY A 145 6.81 7.22 21.90
CA GLY A 145 6.28 8.54 22.25
C GLY A 145 5.12 9.05 21.38
N THR A 146 4.72 8.36 20.31
CA THR A 146 3.78 8.95 19.32
C THR A 146 2.31 8.54 19.54
N THR A 147 2.01 7.65 20.48
CA THR A 147 0.63 7.24 20.80
C THR A 147 0.15 7.82 22.13
N ARG A 148 -0.32 9.08 22.10
CA ARG A 148 -1.37 9.62 22.99
C ARG A 148 -1.80 11.04 22.57
N SER A 149 -2.50 11.17 21.45
CA SER A 149 -3.42 12.31 21.25
C SER A 149 -4.75 12.01 21.95
N GLY A 150 -4.70 11.94 23.29
CA GLY A 150 -5.89 12.05 24.14
C GLY A 150 -6.19 13.52 24.38
N THR A 151 -7.38 13.94 23.98
CA THR A 151 -8.04 15.23 24.27
C THR A 151 -7.56 15.94 25.54
N PRO A 152 -7.23 17.25 25.50
CA PRO A 152 -6.99 18.02 26.71
C PRO A 152 -8.34 18.23 27.43
N ARG A 153 -8.56 17.49 28.52
CA ARG A 153 -9.63 17.80 29.46
C ARG A 153 -9.28 19.11 30.16
N SER A 154 -10.05 20.15 29.83
CA SER A 154 -10.14 21.41 30.54
C SER A 154 -10.27 21.18 32.04
N SER A 155 -9.30 21.70 32.80
CA SER A 155 -9.32 21.79 34.25
C SER A 155 -10.26 22.91 34.71
N SER A 156 -11.34 22.56 35.40
CA SER A 156 -12.05 23.49 36.29
C SER A 156 -12.04 22.90 37.70
N ARG A 157 -11.31 23.59 38.58
CA ARG A 157 -11.26 23.39 40.03
C ARG A 157 -12.61 23.76 40.66
N THR A 158 -13.07 22.97 41.63
CA THR A 158 -13.63 23.49 42.89
C THR A 158 -13.38 22.49 44.01
N GLU A 159 -12.87 22.99 45.12
CA GLU A 159 -12.60 22.31 46.39
C GLU A 159 -13.89 22.10 47.20
N SER A 160 -13.97 21.01 47.95
CA SER A 160 -14.54 21.00 49.31
C SER A 160 -14.22 19.69 50.04
N GLN A 161 -13.67 19.83 51.25
CA GLN A 161 -13.30 18.82 52.24
C GLN A 161 -14.51 18.15 52.90
N SER A 162 -14.37 16.88 53.28
CA SER A 162 -14.65 16.40 54.66
C SER A 162 -14.23 14.94 54.85
N ASP A 163 -13.94 14.63 56.11
CA ASP A 163 -13.30 13.46 56.71
C ASP A 163 -14.00 12.09 56.48
N ASP A 164 -13.26 10.97 56.59
CA ASP A 164 -13.31 10.07 57.77
C ASP A 164 -12.87 8.60 57.49
N HIS A 165 -12.13 8.06 58.45
CA HIS A 165 -11.89 6.64 58.86
C HIS A 165 -11.62 5.49 57.86
N SER A 166 -10.48 4.82 58.09
CA SER A 166 -10.17 3.44 57.63
C SER A 166 -10.93 2.39 58.46
N PRO A 167 -11.19 1.18 57.91
CA PRO A 167 -10.31 0.04 58.22
C PRO A 167 -10.07 -0.97 57.08
N GLN A 168 -9.03 -1.77 57.28
CA GLN A 168 -8.44 -2.77 56.38
C GLN A 168 -9.35 -3.95 56.01
N THR A 169 -9.19 -4.47 54.79
CA THR A 169 -9.36 -5.91 54.46
C THR A 169 -8.28 -6.34 53.45
N PRO A 170 -7.59 -7.47 53.66
CA PRO A 170 -6.59 -7.99 52.72
C PRO A 170 -7.17 -9.11 51.84
N GLY A 171 -6.77 -9.16 50.57
CA GLY A 171 -7.00 -10.34 49.71
C GLY A 171 -7.57 -10.05 48.33
N GLY A 172 -6.98 -9.12 47.58
CA GLY A 172 -7.18 -8.98 46.15
C GLY A 172 -6.16 -9.82 45.40
N VAL A 173 -6.65 -10.85 44.72
CA VAL A 173 -5.93 -11.81 43.89
C VAL A 173 -4.90 -11.10 43.00
N HIS A 174 -3.67 -11.59 42.98
CA HIS A 174 -2.66 -11.20 42.02
C HIS A 174 -3.21 -11.42 40.61
N GLU A 175 -3.76 -10.36 40.00
CA GLU A 175 -3.93 -10.31 38.56
C GLU A 175 -2.53 -10.41 37.98
N ASN A 176 -2.25 -11.57 37.38
CA ASN A 176 -1.08 -11.83 36.58
C ASN A 176 -1.06 -10.82 35.44
N GLY A 177 -0.46 -9.66 35.70
CA GLY A 177 0.01 -8.70 34.72
C GLY A 177 1.15 -9.31 33.95
N LEU A 178 0.84 -10.30 33.10
CA LEU A 178 1.65 -10.54 31.93
C LEU A 178 1.35 -9.40 30.96
N GLU A 179 1.86 -8.21 31.29
CA GLU A 179 2.04 -7.15 30.32
C GLU A 179 2.87 -7.77 29.21
N SER A 180 2.17 -8.22 28.15
CA SER A 180 2.77 -8.49 26.86
C SER A 180 3.71 -7.33 26.60
N ARG A 181 5.03 -7.57 26.65
CA ARG A 181 6.04 -6.62 26.22
C ARG A 181 5.57 -6.14 24.87
N ARG A 182 4.95 -4.96 24.81
CA ARG A 182 4.42 -4.42 23.56
C ARG A 182 5.62 -4.38 22.63
N ARG A 183 5.53 -5.14 21.54
CA ARG A 183 6.59 -5.17 20.53
C ARG A 183 6.87 -3.72 20.14
N SER A 184 8.13 -3.34 20.05
CA SER A 184 8.54 -1.99 19.63
C SER A 184 8.24 -1.70 18.16
N TRP A 185 7.52 -2.59 17.48
CA TRP A 185 7.26 -2.56 16.06
C TRP A 185 5.90 -3.19 15.75
N ARG A 186 5.34 -2.86 14.58
CA ARG A 186 4.20 -3.56 13.98
C ARG A 186 4.48 -3.97 12.54
N ALA A 187 3.76 -4.99 12.09
CA ALA A 187 3.70 -5.38 10.69
C ALA A 187 2.79 -4.43 9.88
N VAL A 188 3.26 -3.98 8.71
CA VAL A 188 2.51 -3.14 7.77
C VAL A 188 2.60 -3.73 6.37
N ARG A 189 1.48 -3.84 5.64
CA ARG A 189 1.53 -4.24 4.23
C ARG A 189 2.14 -3.11 3.39
N VAL A 190 3.14 -3.45 2.59
CA VAL A 190 3.79 -2.51 1.68
C VAL A 190 3.92 -3.15 0.31
N ASP A 191 3.38 -2.48 -0.70
CA ASP A 191 3.41 -2.94 -2.09
C ASP A 191 4.30 -2.00 -2.91
N LEU A 192 5.38 -2.53 -3.49
CA LEU A 192 6.30 -1.80 -4.36
C LEU A 192 6.05 -2.19 -5.81
N VAL A 193 6.00 -1.21 -6.69
CA VAL A 193 5.74 -1.38 -8.13
C VAL A 193 6.81 -0.62 -8.91
N VAL A 194 7.40 -1.25 -9.92
CA VAL A 194 8.35 -0.59 -10.83
C VAL A 194 7.76 -0.53 -12.23
N SER A 195 7.69 0.67 -12.78
CA SER A 195 7.22 0.94 -14.14
C SER A 195 8.30 1.65 -14.97
N PRO A 196 8.45 1.31 -16.26
CA PRO A 196 9.23 2.10 -17.19
C PRO A 196 8.68 3.53 -17.30
N ILE A 197 9.54 4.52 -17.56
CA ILE A 197 9.11 5.92 -17.61
C ILE A 197 8.07 6.16 -18.71
N SER A 198 8.19 5.46 -19.84
CA SER A 198 7.22 5.47 -20.93
C SER A 198 5.80 5.02 -20.55
N GLN A 199 5.66 4.26 -19.45
CA GLN A 199 4.39 3.74 -18.94
C GLN A 199 4.00 4.37 -17.59
N PHE A 200 4.84 5.27 -17.05
CA PHE A 200 4.68 5.78 -15.70
C PHE A 200 3.35 6.52 -15.48
N ALA A 201 2.90 7.32 -16.44
CA ALA A 201 1.61 8.03 -16.33
C ALA A 201 0.42 7.06 -16.21
N PHE A 202 0.42 5.97 -17.00
CA PHE A 202 -0.63 4.95 -16.95
C PHE A 202 -0.56 4.14 -15.66
N ALA A 203 0.65 3.82 -15.20
CA ALA A 203 0.86 3.13 -13.93
C ALA A 203 0.40 3.99 -12.76
N LEU A 204 0.73 5.29 -12.78
CA LEU A 204 0.34 6.25 -11.76
C LEU A 204 -1.18 6.38 -11.68
N LEU A 205 -1.86 6.53 -12.82
CA LEU A 205 -3.33 6.54 -12.89
C LEU A 205 -3.91 5.25 -12.29
N GLY A 206 -3.46 4.10 -12.81
CA GLY A 206 -3.95 2.77 -12.43
C GLY A 206 -3.79 2.42 -10.95
N TRP A 207 -2.64 2.80 -10.37
CA TRP A 207 -2.34 2.52 -8.97
C TRP A 207 -2.78 3.62 -8.00
N THR A 208 -3.19 4.79 -8.51
CA THR A 208 -3.85 5.80 -7.68
C THR A 208 -5.26 5.37 -7.32
N GLY A 209 -5.98 4.75 -8.25
CA GLY A 209 -7.37 4.37 -8.04
C GLY A 209 -8.31 5.59 -7.90
N SER A 210 -9.48 5.46 -7.26
CA SER A 210 -10.00 4.25 -6.61
C SER A 210 -10.29 3.09 -7.59
N LYS A 211 -10.58 1.90 -7.06
CA LYS A 211 -10.97 0.74 -7.88
C LYS A 211 -12.20 1.04 -8.74
N LEU A 212 -13.18 1.78 -8.19
CA LEU A 212 -14.38 2.17 -8.94
C LEU A 212 -14.03 3.19 -10.01
N PHE A 213 -13.25 4.22 -9.66
CA PHE A 213 -12.77 5.22 -10.61
C PHE A 213 -12.07 4.59 -11.82
N GLU A 214 -11.12 3.68 -11.57
CA GLU A 214 -10.39 2.95 -12.61
C GLU A 214 -11.32 2.11 -13.50
N ARG A 215 -12.31 1.44 -12.91
CA ARG A 215 -13.27 0.65 -13.65
C ARG A 215 -14.09 1.53 -14.59
N GLU A 216 -14.59 2.66 -14.11
CA GLU A 216 -15.40 3.57 -14.92
C GLU A 216 -14.55 4.27 -16.00
N MET A 217 -13.31 4.65 -15.72
CA MET A 217 -12.37 5.18 -16.72
C MET A 217 -12.14 4.19 -17.87
N ARG A 218 -11.89 2.92 -17.55
CA ARG A 218 -11.69 1.87 -18.56
C ARG A 218 -12.98 1.59 -19.35
N ARG A 219 -14.13 1.60 -18.66
CA ARG A 219 -15.45 1.47 -19.31
C ARG A 219 -15.69 2.63 -20.28
N TRP A 220 -15.45 3.87 -19.86
CA TRP A 220 -15.57 5.06 -20.70
C TRP A 220 -14.68 4.97 -21.93
N ALA A 221 -13.39 4.64 -21.75
CA ALA A 221 -12.46 4.47 -22.86
C ALA A 221 -12.99 3.47 -23.90
N GLY A 222 -13.48 2.31 -23.46
CA GLY A 222 -14.02 1.27 -24.33
C GLY A 222 -15.31 1.69 -25.05
N HIS A 223 -16.30 2.17 -24.29
CA HIS A 223 -17.64 2.42 -24.80
C HIS A 223 -17.74 3.72 -25.60
N GLU A 224 -17.16 4.81 -25.10
CA GLU A 224 -17.36 6.15 -25.67
C GLU A 224 -16.25 6.52 -26.66
N LYS A 225 -15.03 6.00 -26.47
CA LYS A 225 -13.87 6.37 -27.29
C LYS A 225 -13.38 5.28 -28.23
N ALA A 226 -13.89 4.04 -28.12
CA ALA A 226 -13.31 2.88 -28.81
C ALA A 226 -11.80 2.73 -28.53
N MET A 227 -11.42 2.93 -27.27
CA MET A 227 -10.05 2.81 -26.79
C MET A 227 -9.96 1.73 -25.70
N SER A 228 -8.79 1.12 -25.56
CA SER A 228 -8.50 0.19 -24.46
C SER A 228 -7.51 0.82 -23.51
N LEU A 229 -7.98 1.21 -22.32
CA LEU A 229 -7.15 1.73 -21.24
C LEU A 229 -6.74 0.60 -20.29
N SER A 230 -5.47 0.60 -19.88
CA SER A 230 -4.94 -0.27 -18.84
C SER A 230 -3.89 0.50 -18.00
N SER A 231 -3.40 -0.11 -16.93
CA SER A 231 -2.29 0.47 -16.14
C SER A 231 -0.96 0.58 -16.91
N HIS A 232 -0.85 0.03 -18.13
CA HIS A 232 0.38 0.08 -18.92
C HIS A 232 0.32 1.07 -20.07
N ALA A 233 -0.85 1.18 -20.72
CA ALA A 233 -1.00 1.93 -21.94
C ALA A 233 -2.47 2.23 -22.25
N LEU A 234 -2.65 3.16 -23.19
CA LEU A 234 -3.90 3.45 -23.88
C LEU A 234 -3.77 3.07 -25.36
N TYR A 235 -4.69 2.26 -25.87
CA TYR A 235 -4.70 1.83 -27.27
C TYR A 235 -5.96 2.33 -27.99
N ASP A 236 -5.79 3.03 -29.10
CA ASP A 236 -6.90 3.44 -29.97
C ASP A 236 -7.21 2.34 -30.98
N THR A 237 -8.40 1.71 -30.88
CA THR A 237 -8.76 0.60 -31.77
C THR A 237 -9.14 1.05 -33.18
N LYS A 238 -9.59 2.31 -33.35
CA LYS A 238 -9.92 2.86 -34.67
C LYS A 238 -8.65 3.20 -35.44
N GLN A 239 -7.68 3.81 -34.77
CA GLN A 239 -6.39 4.17 -35.36
C GLN A 239 -5.36 3.04 -35.32
N ARG A 240 -5.65 1.95 -34.60
CA ARG A 240 -4.79 0.78 -34.39
C ARG A 240 -3.39 1.16 -33.90
N ARG A 241 -3.32 2.02 -32.88
CA ARG A 241 -2.05 2.48 -32.32
C ARG A 241 -2.12 2.74 -30.83
N TYR A 242 -0.98 2.61 -30.16
CA TYR A 242 -0.80 3.07 -28.79
C TYR A 242 -0.71 4.60 -28.74
N LEU A 243 -1.42 5.19 -27.80
CA LEU A 243 -1.34 6.60 -27.47
C LEU A 243 -0.39 6.75 -26.28
N ARG A 244 0.64 7.59 -26.43
CA ARG A 244 1.61 7.89 -25.38
C ARG A 244 1.08 9.03 -24.49
N ALA A 245 1.50 9.01 -23.23
CA ALA A 245 1.21 10.06 -22.27
C ALA A 245 2.39 10.19 -21.28
N ALA A 246 2.84 11.43 -21.04
CA ALA A 246 3.84 11.77 -20.04
C ALA A 246 3.22 12.15 -18.69
N SER A 247 1.91 12.43 -18.65
CA SER A 247 1.18 12.79 -17.43
C SER A 247 -0.23 12.20 -17.40
N GLU A 248 -0.88 12.24 -16.23
CA GLU A 248 -2.27 11.79 -16.11
C GLU A 248 -3.19 12.71 -16.95
N GLU A 249 -2.95 14.02 -16.95
CA GLU A 249 -3.71 15.02 -17.72
C GLU A 249 -3.75 14.70 -19.21
N GLU A 250 -2.64 14.25 -19.80
CA GLU A 250 -2.60 13.81 -21.21
C GLU A 250 -3.49 12.58 -21.46
N ILE A 251 -3.56 11.65 -20.50
CA ILE A 251 -4.48 10.50 -20.59
C ILE A 251 -5.94 10.98 -20.60
N PHE A 252 -6.30 11.90 -19.70
CA PHE A 252 -7.64 12.49 -19.68
C PHE A 252 -7.95 13.24 -20.98
N ALA A 253 -6.99 13.99 -21.52
CA ALA A 253 -7.13 14.68 -22.79
C ALA A 253 -7.40 13.71 -23.96
N HIS A 254 -6.65 12.59 -24.06
CA HIS A 254 -6.92 11.56 -25.06
C HIS A 254 -8.33 10.96 -24.92
N LEU A 255 -8.81 10.83 -23.68
CA LEU A 255 -10.15 10.34 -23.37
C LEU A 255 -11.25 11.42 -23.48
N GLY A 256 -10.90 12.64 -23.84
CA GLY A 256 -11.82 13.78 -23.95
C GLY A 256 -12.57 14.04 -22.64
N LEU A 257 -11.89 13.89 -21.51
CA LEU A 257 -12.41 14.12 -20.17
C LEU A 257 -11.71 15.33 -19.54
N GLU A 258 -12.42 16.05 -18.67
CA GLU A 258 -11.80 17.01 -17.77
C GLU A 258 -10.91 16.28 -16.75
N TYR A 259 -9.74 16.85 -16.45
CA TYR A 259 -8.82 16.25 -15.50
C TYR A 259 -9.40 16.26 -14.08
N ILE A 260 -9.42 15.08 -13.45
CA ILE A 260 -9.84 14.92 -12.07
C ILE A 260 -8.59 14.69 -11.20
N PRO A 261 -8.28 15.58 -10.23
CA PRO A 261 -7.12 15.43 -9.37
C PRO A 261 -7.26 14.19 -8.46
N PRO A 262 -6.15 13.59 -7.99
CA PRO A 262 -6.18 12.35 -7.20
C PRO A 262 -7.09 12.39 -5.96
N SER A 263 -7.17 13.54 -5.28
CA SER A 263 -8.01 13.77 -4.11
C SER A 263 -9.51 13.61 -4.37
N GLU A 264 -9.94 13.75 -5.63
CA GLU A 264 -11.34 13.65 -6.05
C GLU A 264 -11.70 12.27 -6.63
N ARG A 265 -10.74 11.34 -6.67
CA ARG A 265 -10.93 9.98 -7.22
C ARG A 265 -11.37 8.96 -6.16
N ASN A 266 -12.08 9.41 -5.11
CA ASN A 266 -12.49 8.59 -3.96
C ASN A 266 -13.85 7.90 -4.13
N ALA A 267 -14.21 7.55 -5.37
CA ALA A 267 -15.44 6.84 -5.73
C ALA A 267 -15.50 5.42 -5.13
#